data_AF-A0A660KYH1-F1
#
_entry.id   AF-A0A660KYH1-F1
#
_cell.length_a   1.000
_cell.length_b   1.000
_cell.length_c   1.000
_cell.angle_alpha   90.00
_cell.angle_beta   90.00
_cell.angle_gamma   90.00
#
_symmetry.space_group_name_H-M   'P 1'
#
loop_
_entity.id
_entity.type
_entity.pdbx_description
1 polymer ?
#
loop_
_entity_poly.entity_id
_entity_poly.type
_entity_poly.pdbx_seq_one_letter_code
_entity_poly.pdbx_strand_id
1 'polypeptide(L)'
;MTDRLAAIGDDLERATRRHLGSHQRRRRRVLTGAVAVALLVPGAAVAGSLLTTGDVERSLPAGTKFLVGTTPTCTTVEEGIEYRCTIEGDFKAEVEDLKGTVEPTVDATSHVNGGCRSTRSDGREWRCYIGEEAVRQRIIGPDFLGAYSAGPGVG
;
A
#
# COMPACT_ATOMS: atom_id res chain seq x y z
N MET A 1 33.94 16.73 2.91
CA MET A 1 32.53 16.64 3.40
C MET A 1 31.91 15.26 3.16
N THR A 2 32.48 14.47 2.25
CA THR A 2 32.14 13.07 1.95
C THR A 2 32.57 12.07 3.02
N ASP A 3 33.68 12.32 3.73
CA ASP A 3 34.22 11.38 4.73
C ASP A 3 33.32 11.17 5.95
N ARG A 4 32.52 12.19 6.30
CA ARG A 4 31.58 12.10 7.42
C ARG A 4 30.38 11.22 7.11
N LEU A 5 29.96 11.16 5.84
CA LEU A 5 28.86 10.32 5.39
C LEU A 5 29.28 8.85 5.31
N ALA A 6 30.50 8.59 4.84
CA ALA A 6 31.08 7.25 4.84
C ALA A 6 31.19 6.69 6.27
N ALA A 7 31.69 7.50 7.22
CA ALA A 7 31.81 7.09 8.62
C ALA A 7 30.46 6.79 9.28
N ILE A 8 29.41 7.58 8.99
CA ILE A 8 28.05 7.32 9.50
C ILE A 8 27.47 6.04 8.89
N GLY A 9 27.72 5.78 7.60
CA GLY A 9 27.34 4.53 6.94
C GLY A 9 27.98 3.30 7.58
N ASP A 10 29.28 3.36 7.84
CA ASP A 10 30.03 2.26 8.47
C ASP A 10 29.59 1.99 9.91
N ASP A 11 29.26 3.04 10.66
CA ASP A 11 28.77 2.91 12.04
C ASP A 11 27.35 2.32 12.10
N LEU A 12 26.47 2.71 11.17
CA LEU A 12 25.14 2.13 11.01
C LEU A 12 25.21 0.65 10.61
N GLU A 13 26.11 0.30 9.69
CA GLU A 13 26.26 -1.08 9.26
C GLU A 13 26.80 -1.96 10.40
N ARG A 14 27.76 -1.45 11.17
CA ARG A 14 28.33 -2.15 12.33
C ARG A 14 27.33 -2.31 13.47
N ALA A 15 26.50 -1.30 13.74
CA ALA A 15 25.41 -1.38 14.72
C ALA A 15 24.35 -2.41 14.31
N THR A 16 23.97 -2.43 13.03
CA THR A 16 22.99 -3.36 12.47
C THR A 16 23.47 -4.81 12.54
N ARG A 17 24.72 -5.09 12.16
CA ARG A 17 25.31 -6.44 12.28
C ARG A 17 25.35 -6.95 13.72
N ARG A 18 25.66 -6.09 14.70
CA ARG A 18 25.64 -6.46 16.13
C ARG A 18 24.24 -6.75 16.62
N HIS A 19 23.25 -5.97 16.19
CA HIS A 19 21.85 -6.18 16.58
C HIS A 19 21.32 -7.52 16.03
N LEU A 20 21.56 -7.81 14.75
CA LEU A 20 21.16 -9.08 14.10
C LEU A 20 21.85 -10.30 14.73
N GLY A 21 23.15 -10.22 15.05
CA GLY A 21 23.89 -11.33 15.66
C GLY A 21 23.46 -11.68 17.09
N SER A 22 22.97 -10.71 17.86
CA SER A 22 22.52 -10.93 19.24
C SER A 22 21.16 -11.65 19.32
N HIS A 23 20.25 -11.36 18.38
CA HIS A 23 18.96 -12.04 18.25
C HIS A 23 19.10 -13.51 17.81
N GLN A 24 20.07 -13.81 16.94
CA GLN A 24 20.30 -15.16 16.43
C GLN A 24 20.93 -16.09 17.50
N ARG A 25 21.77 -15.57 18.39
CA ARG A 25 22.36 -16.34 19.50
C ARG A 25 21.34 -16.70 20.58
N ARG A 26 20.35 -15.83 20.85
CA ARG A 26 19.31 -16.07 21.86
C ARG A 26 18.31 -17.15 21.43
N ARG A 27 18.05 -17.30 20.12
CA ARG A 27 17.19 -18.35 19.55
C ARG A 27 17.78 -19.75 19.57
N ARG A 28 19.10 -19.92 19.70
CA ARG A 28 19.75 -21.25 19.66
C ARG A 28 19.61 -22.08 20.95
N ARG A 29 19.05 -21.54 22.03
CA ARG A 29 18.91 -22.27 23.31
C ARG A 29 17.51 -22.78 23.61
N VAL A 30 16.55 -22.62 22.69
CA VAL A 30 15.19 -23.11 22.87
C VAL A 30 14.77 -23.80 21.58
N LEU A 31 14.17 -24.99 21.71
CA LEU A 31 13.53 -25.82 20.67
C LEU A 31 14.38 -27.00 20.15
N THR A 32 14.66 -27.92 21.08
CA THR A 32 14.35 -29.34 20.86
C THR A 32 12.86 -29.50 20.55
N GLY A 33 12.54 -30.09 19.41
CA GLY A 33 11.25 -30.75 19.13
C GLY A 33 10.12 -29.86 18.61
N ALA A 34 9.94 -29.81 17.29
CA ALA A 34 8.66 -29.99 16.60
C ALA A 34 8.86 -29.71 15.09
N VAL A 35 8.44 -30.69 14.28
CA VAL A 35 8.37 -30.62 12.82
C VAL A 35 7.35 -29.56 12.40
N ALA A 36 7.74 -28.61 11.54
CA ALA A 36 6.80 -27.75 10.81
C ALA A 36 7.39 -27.41 9.43
N VAL A 37 6.54 -27.60 8.43
CA VAL A 37 6.79 -27.46 6.98
C VAL A 37 7.38 -26.09 6.64
N ALA A 38 8.48 -26.10 5.89
CA ALA A 38 9.14 -24.91 5.38
C ALA A 38 8.32 -24.30 4.22
N LEU A 39 7.54 -23.26 4.51
CA LEU A 39 7.14 -22.27 3.50
C LEU A 39 8.21 -21.18 3.47
N LEU A 40 9.05 -21.24 2.44
CA LEU A 40 9.99 -20.19 2.08
C LEU A 40 9.20 -19.02 1.49
N VAL A 41 8.89 -18.01 2.30
CA VAL A 41 8.50 -16.68 1.82
C VAL A 41 9.66 -15.72 2.11
N PRO A 42 10.52 -15.39 1.12
CA PRO A 42 11.40 -14.26 1.25
C PRO A 42 10.63 -13.01 0.80
N GLY A 43 10.01 -12.33 1.76
CA GLY A 43 9.38 -11.03 1.55
C GLY A 43 9.74 -10.12 2.71
N ALA A 44 10.58 -9.13 2.45
CA ALA A 44 11.00 -8.14 3.43
C ALA A 44 9.79 -7.43 4.03
N ALA A 45 9.83 -7.23 5.34
CA ALA A 45 8.84 -6.48 6.08
C ALA A 45 8.81 -5.03 5.61
N VAL A 46 7.71 -4.64 4.97
CA VAL A 46 7.19 -3.27 5.11
C VAL A 46 6.25 -3.34 6.30
N ALA A 47 6.72 -2.91 7.47
CA ALA A 47 5.83 -2.61 8.59
C ALA A 47 5.09 -1.30 8.27
N GLY A 48 4.32 -1.29 7.19
CA GLY A 48 3.20 -0.38 7.05
C GLY A 48 2.08 -0.97 7.88
N SER A 49 1.54 -0.20 8.82
CA SER A 49 0.31 -0.53 9.53
C SER A 49 -0.66 -1.28 8.62
N LEU A 50 -1.05 -2.50 9.00
CA LEU A 50 -2.11 -3.27 8.34
C LEU A 50 -3.28 -2.31 8.08
N LEU A 51 -3.44 -1.90 6.82
CA LEU A 51 -4.51 -0.98 6.44
C LEU A 51 -5.82 -1.73 6.67
N THR A 52 -6.64 -1.15 7.53
CA THR A 52 -8.00 -1.65 7.73
C THR A 52 -8.83 -1.32 6.50
N THR A 53 -9.94 -2.02 6.29
CA THR A 53 -10.92 -1.65 5.23
C THR A 53 -11.28 -0.17 5.26
N GLY A 54 -11.42 0.40 6.47
CA GLY A 54 -11.75 1.81 6.66
C GLY A 54 -10.64 2.78 6.24
N ASP A 55 -9.38 2.35 6.14
CA ASP A 55 -8.31 3.17 5.57
C ASP A 55 -8.42 3.24 4.04
N VAL A 56 -8.80 2.13 3.40
CA VAL A 56 -9.02 2.05 1.95
C VAL A 56 -10.26 2.87 1.56
N GLU A 57 -11.35 2.78 2.31
CA GLU A 57 -12.56 3.58 2.09
C GLU A 57 -12.27 5.08 2.19
N ARG A 58 -11.52 5.52 3.21
CA ARG A 58 -11.11 6.92 3.36
C ARG A 58 -10.18 7.40 2.25
N SER A 59 -9.41 6.49 1.65
CA SER A 59 -8.53 6.79 0.52
C SER A 59 -9.25 6.81 -0.83
N LEU A 60 -10.53 6.43 -0.88
CA LEU A 60 -11.33 6.36 -2.11
C LEU A 60 -12.38 7.47 -2.14
N PRO A 61 -11.97 8.69 -1.79
CA PRO A 61 -11.81 9.64 -2.90
C PRO A 61 -10.47 10.38 -2.83
N ALA A 62 -9.36 9.70 -3.10
CA ALA A 62 -8.03 10.32 -3.17
C ALA A 62 -7.79 11.04 -4.52
N GLY A 63 -8.43 12.20 -4.69
CA GLY A 63 -7.92 13.21 -5.63
C GLY A 63 -8.70 13.42 -6.90
N THR A 64 -9.63 12.53 -7.24
CA THR A 64 -10.39 12.68 -8.47
C THR A 64 -11.67 13.45 -8.23
N LYS A 65 -11.80 14.61 -8.91
CA LYS A 65 -12.93 15.53 -8.76
C LYS A 65 -14.30 14.84 -8.93
N PHE A 66 -14.38 13.81 -9.76
CA PHE A 66 -15.63 13.09 -10.01
C PHE A 66 -16.06 12.14 -8.88
N LEU A 67 -15.17 11.82 -7.92
CA LEU A 67 -15.47 11.03 -6.72
C LEU A 67 -15.84 11.89 -5.51
N VAL A 68 -15.74 13.20 -5.63
CA VAL A 68 -16.12 14.15 -4.58
C VAL A 68 -17.63 14.02 -4.30
N GLY A 69 -17.98 13.82 -3.03
CA GLY A 69 -19.37 13.65 -2.60
C GLY A 69 -19.90 12.22 -2.71
N THR A 70 -19.05 11.25 -3.03
CA THR A 70 -19.39 9.82 -3.00
C THR A 70 -19.00 9.16 -1.68
N THR A 71 -19.66 8.04 -1.35
CA THR A 71 -19.34 7.22 -0.18
C THR A 71 -18.94 5.83 -0.67
N PRO A 72 -17.65 5.50 -0.77
CA PRO A 72 -17.23 4.15 -1.12
C PRO A 72 -17.54 3.18 0.03
N THR A 73 -17.98 1.98 -0.31
CA THR A 73 -18.07 0.84 0.61
C THR A 73 -17.14 -0.24 0.11
N CYS A 74 -16.22 -0.74 0.94
CA CYS A 74 -15.23 -1.72 0.52
C CYS A 74 -15.38 -3.05 1.29
N THR A 75 -15.14 -4.14 0.57
CA THR A 75 -15.05 -5.49 1.12
C THR A 75 -13.64 -6.03 0.90
N THR A 76 -13.07 -6.67 1.92
CA THR A 76 -11.76 -7.30 1.82
C THR A 76 -11.84 -8.54 0.93
N VAL A 77 -10.99 -8.61 -0.10
CA VAL A 77 -10.73 -9.83 -0.86
C VAL A 77 -9.51 -10.54 -0.27
N GLU A 78 -8.45 -9.77 -0.02
CA GLU A 78 -7.23 -10.22 0.66
C GLU A 78 -6.73 -9.10 1.59
N GLU A 79 -6.58 -9.42 2.87
CA GLU A 79 -6.27 -8.42 3.90
C GLU A 79 -4.92 -7.74 3.64
N GLY A 80 -4.94 -6.40 3.58
CA GLY A 80 -3.77 -5.57 3.31
C GLY A 80 -3.31 -5.59 1.85
N ILE A 81 -4.02 -6.27 0.95
CA ILE A 81 -3.58 -6.48 -0.44
C ILE A 81 -4.67 -6.12 -1.45
N GLU A 82 -5.85 -6.73 -1.40
CA GLU A 82 -6.92 -6.54 -2.39
C GLU A 82 -8.26 -6.24 -1.72
N TYR A 83 -8.95 -5.23 -2.25
CA TYR A 83 -10.28 -4.82 -1.81
C TYR A 83 -11.20 -4.63 -3.01
N ARG A 84 -12.48 -4.93 -2.82
CA ARG A 84 -13.54 -4.63 -3.79
C ARG A 84 -14.42 -3.54 -3.22
N CYS A 85 -14.50 -2.43 -3.95
CA CYS A 85 -15.25 -1.26 -3.51
C CYS A 85 -16.41 -0.96 -4.45
N THR A 86 -17.52 -0.54 -3.86
CA THR A 86 -18.71 -0.04 -4.56
C THR A 86 -18.95 1.41 -4.21
N ILE A 87 -19.35 2.21 -5.19
CA ILE A 87 -19.56 3.64 -5.02
C ILE A 87 -21.04 3.98 -5.21
N GLU A 88 -21.62 4.51 -4.14
CA GLU A 88 -22.97 5.04 -4.12
C GLU A 88 -22.94 6.58 -4.08
N GLY A 89 -24.05 7.20 -4.50
CA GLY A 89 -24.20 8.65 -4.55
C GLY A 89 -24.11 9.23 -5.96
N ASP A 90 -24.11 10.56 -5.98
CA ASP A 90 -24.18 11.38 -7.19
C ASP A 90 -22.78 11.45 -7.82
N PHE A 91 -22.58 10.64 -8.85
CA PHE A 91 -21.31 10.44 -9.51
C PHE A 91 -21.37 11.09 -10.89
N LYS A 92 -20.55 12.13 -11.12
CA LYS A 92 -20.48 12.83 -12.40
C LYS A 92 -19.28 12.37 -13.18
N ALA A 93 -19.45 11.27 -13.92
CA ALA A 93 -18.45 10.81 -14.85
C ALA A 93 -18.14 11.92 -15.88
N GLU A 94 -16.86 12.29 -16.03
CA GLU A 94 -16.43 13.20 -17.10
C GLU A 94 -16.30 12.47 -18.44
N VAL A 95 -16.24 11.14 -18.40
CA VAL A 95 -16.15 10.24 -19.56
C VAL A 95 -17.25 9.19 -19.49
N GLU A 96 -17.73 8.73 -20.66
CA GLU A 96 -18.86 7.80 -20.76
C GLU A 96 -18.51 6.36 -20.32
N ASP A 97 -17.24 5.97 -20.42
CA ASP A 97 -16.75 4.64 -20.04
C ASP A 97 -15.53 4.76 -19.13
N LEU A 98 -15.74 4.43 -17.85
CA LEU A 98 -14.67 4.42 -16.85
C LEU A 98 -14.03 3.06 -16.68
N LYS A 99 -14.45 2.05 -17.42
CA LYS A 99 -13.92 0.70 -17.24
C LYS A 99 -12.42 0.69 -17.50
N GLY A 100 -11.66 0.22 -16.52
CA GLY A 100 -10.21 0.17 -16.60
C GLY A 100 -9.51 1.47 -16.22
N THR A 101 -10.24 2.56 -15.97
CA THR A 101 -9.69 3.79 -15.37
C THR A 101 -9.04 3.45 -14.04
N VAL A 102 -7.88 4.06 -13.80
CA VAL A 102 -7.07 3.84 -12.59
C VAL A 102 -6.99 5.12 -11.78
N GLU A 103 -7.12 4.99 -10.46
CA GLU A 103 -7.00 6.09 -9.51
C GLU A 103 -6.06 5.68 -8.38
N PRO A 104 -5.05 6.49 -8.03
CA PRO A 104 -4.19 6.19 -6.89
C PRO A 104 -4.96 6.30 -5.57
N THR A 105 -4.56 5.54 -4.56
CA THR A 105 -5.02 5.71 -3.18
C THR A 105 -3.96 6.43 -2.36
N VAL A 106 -4.40 7.29 -1.46
CA VAL A 106 -3.52 8.09 -0.59
C VAL A 106 -3.86 7.80 0.87
N ASP A 107 -2.83 7.56 1.68
CA ASP A 107 -3.00 7.30 3.11
C ASP A 107 -3.21 8.59 3.93
N ALA A 108 -3.46 8.43 5.24
CA ALA A 108 -3.68 9.54 6.16
C ALA A 108 -2.49 10.51 6.29
N THR A 109 -1.30 10.12 5.82
CA THR A 109 -0.08 10.94 5.82
C THR A 109 0.16 11.67 4.50
N SER A 110 -0.80 11.62 3.58
CA SER A 110 -0.70 12.21 2.24
C SER A 110 0.36 11.56 1.34
N HIS A 111 0.55 10.25 1.48
CA HIS A 111 1.40 9.47 0.58
C HIS A 111 0.60 8.44 -0.18
N VAL A 112 0.97 8.23 -1.45
CA VAL A 112 0.37 7.20 -2.29
C VAL A 112 0.68 5.84 -1.69
N ASN A 113 -0.34 5.06 -1.37
CA ASN A 113 -0.19 3.74 -0.75
C ASN A 113 -0.74 2.60 -1.61
N GLY A 114 -1.25 2.90 -2.81
CA GLY A 114 -1.86 1.91 -3.69
C GLY A 114 -2.65 2.54 -4.84
N GLY A 115 -3.64 1.82 -5.33
CA GLY A 115 -4.57 2.34 -6.32
C GLY A 115 -5.72 1.40 -6.64
N CYS A 116 -6.73 1.94 -7.31
CA CYS A 116 -7.95 1.27 -7.70
C CYS A 116 -8.14 1.30 -9.20
N ARG A 117 -8.75 0.24 -9.75
CA ARG A 117 -9.16 0.16 -11.15
C ARG A 117 -10.65 -0.09 -11.23
N SER A 118 -11.36 0.70 -12.03
CA SER A 118 -12.78 0.45 -12.24
C SER A 118 -13.00 -0.82 -13.05
N THR A 119 -13.94 -1.65 -12.60
CA THR A 119 -14.31 -2.90 -13.28
C THR A 119 -15.53 -2.74 -14.20
N ARG A 120 -16.22 -1.59 -14.13
CA ARG A 120 -17.46 -1.29 -14.86
C ARG A 120 -17.41 0.07 -15.53
N SER A 121 -18.12 0.20 -16.65
CA SER A 121 -18.17 1.44 -17.43
C SER A 121 -18.81 2.60 -16.68
N ASP A 122 -19.74 2.30 -15.78
CA ASP A 122 -20.41 3.30 -14.93
C ASP A 122 -19.55 3.81 -13.76
N GLY A 123 -18.34 3.28 -13.56
CA GLY A 123 -17.46 3.71 -12.49
C GLY A 123 -17.98 3.37 -11.08
N ARG A 124 -18.95 2.46 -10.93
CA ARG A 124 -19.54 2.15 -9.62
C ARG A 124 -18.89 0.99 -8.90
N GLU A 125 -18.07 0.20 -9.60
CA GLU A 125 -17.31 -0.90 -9.01
C GLU A 125 -15.83 -0.73 -9.30
N TRP A 126 -15.03 -0.94 -8.25
CA TRP A 126 -13.58 -0.78 -8.28
C TRP A 126 -12.91 -1.96 -7.60
N ARG A 127 -11.79 -2.37 -8.17
CA ARG A 127 -10.85 -3.28 -7.53
C ARG A 127 -9.60 -2.51 -7.12
N CYS A 128 -9.30 -2.56 -5.84
CA CYS A 128 -8.25 -1.78 -5.21
C CYS A 128 -7.14 -2.68 -4.71
N TYR A 129 -5.92 -2.21 -4.89
CA TYR A 129 -4.71 -2.90 -4.49
C TYR A 129 -3.81 -1.97 -3.69
N ILE A 130 -3.13 -2.52 -2.68
CA ILE A 130 -2.28 -1.76 -1.77
C ILE A 130 -0.81 -2.15 -1.98
N GLY A 131 0.07 -1.17 -1.81
CA GLY A 131 1.53 -1.35 -1.84
C GLY A 131 2.02 -1.86 -3.20
N GLU A 132 2.95 -2.81 -3.14
CA GLU A 132 3.57 -3.43 -4.32
C GLU A 132 2.56 -4.11 -5.24
N GLU A 133 1.40 -4.53 -4.72
CA GLU A 133 0.38 -5.15 -5.54
C GLU A 133 -0.20 -4.15 -6.56
N ALA A 134 -0.37 -2.89 -6.17
CA ALA A 134 -0.83 -1.84 -7.08
C ALA A 134 0.16 -1.59 -8.24
N VAL A 135 1.46 -1.72 -7.94
CA VAL A 135 2.54 -1.63 -8.94
C VAL A 135 2.51 -2.84 -9.86
N ARG A 136 2.37 -4.06 -9.30
CA ARG A 136 2.28 -5.32 -10.05
C ARG A 136 1.11 -5.31 -11.03
N GLN A 137 -0.03 -4.77 -10.61
CA GLN A 137 -1.24 -4.62 -11.43
C GLN A 137 -1.18 -3.43 -12.40
N ARG A 138 -0.05 -2.70 -12.44
CA ARG A 138 0.20 -1.54 -13.29
C ARG A 138 -0.87 -0.45 -13.13
N ILE A 139 -1.33 -0.26 -11.89
CA ILE A 139 -2.25 0.82 -11.53
C ILE A 139 -1.46 2.09 -11.24
N ILE A 140 -0.33 1.94 -10.55
CA ILE A 140 0.66 2.99 -10.32
C ILE A 140 2.05 2.51 -10.76
N GLY A 141 2.96 3.46 -11.02
CA GLY A 141 4.37 3.15 -11.26
C GLY A 141 5.13 2.88 -9.95
N PRO A 142 6.27 2.17 -10.00
CA PRO A 142 7.08 1.87 -8.81
C PRO A 142 7.57 3.14 -8.11
N ASP A 143 7.96 4.17 -8.87
CA ASP A 143 8.44 5.44 -8.32
C ASP A 143 7.31 6.31 -7.75
N PHE A 144 6.05 5.94 -7.96
CA PHE A 144 4.89 6.66 -7.45
C PHE A 144 4.39 6.10 -6.11
N LEU A 145 4.71 4.85 -5.78
CA LEU A 145 4.39 4.28 -4.48
C LEU A 145 5.19 5.01 -3.38
N GLY A 146 4.49 5.48 -2.35
CA GLY A 146 5.07 6.29 -1.27
C GLY A 146 5.35 7.74 -1.65
N ALA A 147 5.03 8.17 -2.87
CA ALA A 147 5.17 9.57 -3.27
C ALA A 147 4.19 10.45 -2.49
N TYR A 148 4.63 11.66 -2.14
CA TYR A 148 3.73 12.66 -1.54
C TYR A 148 2.69 13.08 -2.58
N SER A 149 1.43 12.98 -2.18
CA SER A 149 0.29 13.51 -2.92
C SER A 149 -0.55 14.26 -1.91
N ALA A 150 -0.54 15.61 -2.00
CA ALA A 150 -1.49 16.40 -1.26
C ALA A 150 -2.89 15.80 -1.51
N GLY A 151 -3.62 15.52 -0.43
CA GLY A 151 -5.01 15.06 -0.50
C GLY A 151 -5.84 15.97 -1.42
N PRO A 152 -7.05 15.54 -1.78
CA PRO A 152 -7.63 15.77 -3.10
C PRO A 152 -7.45 17.17 -3.68
N GLY A 153 -7.16 17.23 -4.99
CA GLY A 153 -7.01 18.47 -5.75
C GLY A 153 -8.29 19.32 -5.77
N VAL A 154 -8.51 20.06 -4.68
CA VAL A 154 -9.49 21.14 -4.62
C VAL A 154 -8.83 22.40 -5.16
N GLY A 155 -8.94 22.57 -6.48
CA GLY A 155 -8.80 23.87 -7.11
C GLY A 155 -10.12 24.63 -7.02
#